data_AF-A0A5N5U950-F1
#
_entry.id   AF-A0A5N5U950-F1
#
_cell.length_a   1.000
_cell.length_b   1.000
_cell.length_c   1.000
_cell.angle_alpha   90.00
_cell.angle_beta   90.00
_cell.angle_gamma   90.00
#
_symmetry.space_group_name_H-M   'P 1'
#
loop_
_entity.id
_entity.type
_entity.pdbx_description
1 polymer ?
#
loop_
_entity_poly.entity_id
_entity_poly.type
_entity_poly.pdbx_seq_one_letter_code
_entity_poly.pdbx_strand_id
1 'polypeptide(L)'
;MNRRQVLASGGLLLLGGCQQITGCASKNVGEIRCRDATLTTDQRDQTIPVVYGERTPAEQEILDVAIPEPRYRTCKPFSEAFESLSGSLVNNYSEQTEGRVPEPLRWPYVKRGNQYYQTFYREGDILVGNV
;
A
#
# COMPACT_ATOMS: atom_id res chain seq x y z
N MET A 1 -45.82 25.71 1.50
CA MET A 1 -46.14 24.48 2.26
C MET A 1 -45.78 23.26 1.41
N ASN A 2 -44.97 22.36 1.97
CA ASN A 2 -44.93 20.89 1.80
C ASN A 2 -45.49 20.27 0.50
N ARG A 3 -44.83 19.33 -0.19
CA ARG A 3 -44.21 18.11 0.36
C ARG A 3 -43.40 17.37 -0.74
N ARG A 4 -42.30 16.77 -0.29
CA ARG A 4 -41.47 15.71 -0.88
C ARG A 4 -42.20 14.74 -1.82
N GLN A 5 -41.54 14.33 -2.90
CA GLN A 5 -41.25 12.91 -3.16
C GLN A 5 -39.84 12.78 -3.75
N VAL A 6 -38.95 12.19 -2.95
CA VAL A 6 -37.60 11.77 -3.33
C VAL A 6 -37.76 10.43 -4.04
N LEU A 7 -37.54 10.41 -5.36
CA LEU A 7 -37.36 9.17 -6.10
C LEU A 7 -35.95 8.67 -5.83
N ALA A 8 -35.87 7.66 -4.96
CA ALA A 8 -34.72 6.80 -4.82
C ALA A 8 -34.55 6.01 -6.12
N SER A 9 -33.55 6.35 -6.93
CA SER A 9 -33.04 5.54 -8.04
C SER A 9 -31.74 6.15 -8.56
N GLY A 10 -30.65 5.38 -8.54
CA GLY A 10 -29.38 5.70 -9.19
C GLY A 10 -28.30 6.07 -8.18
N GLY A 11 -27.18 5.37 -8.07
CA GLY A 11 -26.68 4.22 -8.78
C GLY A 11 -25.40 3.81 -8.06
N LEU A 12 -25.12 2.51 -8.00
CA LEU A 12 -23.76 2.03 -7.77
C LEU A 12 -22.85 2.58 -8.87
N LEU A 13 -21.55 2.73 -8.53
CA LEU A 13 -20.37 2.97 -9.37
C LEU A 13 -19.79 4.40 -9.28
N LEU A 14 -18.75 4.54 -8.46
CA LEU A 14 -17.49 5.18 -8.87
C LEU A 14 -16.31 4.47 -8.15
N LEU A 15 -16.03 3.23 -8.58
CA LEU A 15 -14.66 2.72 -8.60
C LEU A 15 -13.95 3.46 -9.75
N GLY A 16 -12.84 4.12 -9.46
CA GLY A 16 -12.11 4.92 -10.44
C GLY A 16 -12.11 6.40 -10.09
N GLY A 17 -11.10 6.82 -9.33
CA GLY A 17 -10.87 8.21 -9.05
C GLY A 17 -9.51 8.39 -8.40
N CYS A 18 -8.49 8.57 -9.22
CA CYS A 18 -7.29 9.31 -8.83
C CYS A 18 -7.74 10.69 -8.34
N GLN A 19 -8.11 10.79 -7.07
CA GLN A 19 -8.32 12.08 -6.44
C GLN A 19 -6.94 12.73 -6.39
N GLN A 20 -6.74 13.76 -7.22
CA GLN A 20 -5.73 14.77 -6.97
C GLN A 20 -5.99 15.30 -5.55
N ILE A 21 -5.17 14.86 -4.59
CA ILE A 21 -5.23 15.28 -3.20
C ILE A 21 -4.76 16.74 -3.12
N THR A 22 -5.63 17.68 -3.43
CA THR A 22 -5.51 19.06 -2.97
C THR A 22 -6.07 19.12 -1.55
N GLY A 23 -5.22 18.95 -0.55
CA GLY A 23 -5.52 19.41 0.82
C GLY A 23 -5.58 18.37 1.95
N CYS A 24 -4.66 17.40 2.00
CA CYS A 24 -4.47 16.61 3.22
C CYS A 24 -3.53 17.32 4.19
N ALA A 25 -3.90 17.45 5.47
CA ALA A 25 -2.93 17.76 6.51
C ALA A 25 -1.92 16.62 6.61
N SER A 26 -0.61 16.91 6.68
CA SER A 26 0.46 15.89 6.60
C SER A 26 0.30 14.72 7.57
N LYS A 27 -0.26 14.96 8.76
CA LYS A 27 -0.53 13.92 9.78
C LYS A 27 -1.65 12.93 9.42
N ASN A 28 -2.44 13.24 8.39
CA ASN A 28 -3.57 12.44 7.92
C ASN A 28 -3.26 11.76 6.57
N VAL A 29 -2.00 11.82 6.10
CA VAL A 29 -1.57 11.19 4.86
C VAL A 29 -1.01 9.82 5.14
N GLY A 30 -1.49 8.83 4.40
CA GLY A 30 -0.89 7.51 4.25
C GLY A 30 -0.16 7.44 2.91
N GLU A 31 1.02 6.86 2.88
CA GLU A 31 1.85 6.75 1.69
C GLU A 31 2.51 5.37 1.59
N ILE A 32 2.43 4.76 0.41
CA ILE A 32 3.17 3.56 0.03
C ILE A 32 4.03 3.92 -1.18
N ARG A 33 5.33 3.71 -1.08
CA ARG A 33 6.28 3.88 -2.20
C ARG A 33 6.88 2.53 -2.54
N CYS A 34 6.99 2.24 -3.82
CA CYS A 34 7.68 1.07 -4.32
C CYS A 34 8.90 1.52 -5.13
N ARG A 35 10.02 0.80 -4.97
CA ARG A 35 11.22 0.96 -5.78
C ARG A 35 11.68 -0.41 -6.24
N ASP A 36 12.12 -0.52 -7.49
CA ASP A 36 12.74 -1.75 -7.98
C ASP A 36 13.87 -2.21 -7.06
N ALA A 37 13.84 -3.49 -6.71
CA ALA A 37 14.86 -4.13 -5.89
C ALA A 37 15.47 -5.32 -6.65
N THR A 38 16.78 -5.29 -6.83
CA THR A 38 17.52 -6.44 -7.35
C THR A 38 18.05 -7.26 -6.18
N LEU A 39 17.28 -8.27 -5.78
CA LEU A 39 17.67 -9.24 -4.76
C LEU A 39 18.42 -10.41 -5.38
N THR A 40 19.46 -10.91 -4.69
CA THR A 40 20.10 -12.20 -5.00
C THR A 40 19.14 -13.36 -4.74
N THR A 41 19.42 -14.56 -5.26
CA THR A 41 18.59 -15.75 -5.02
C THR A 41 18.42 -16.01 -3.52
N ASP A 42 19.52 -16.05 -2.77
CA ASP A 42 19.49 -16.28 -1.32
C ASP A 42 18.66 -15.23 -0.57
N GLN A 43 18.68 -13.97 -1.04
CA GLN A 43 17.86 -12.91 -0.45
C GLN A 43 16.37 -13.07 -0.76
N ARG A 44 16.03 -13.53 -1.96
CA ARG A 44 14.63 -13.80 -2.34
C ARG A 44 14.04 -14.92 -1.51
N ASP A 45 14.83 -15.95 -1.22
CA ASP A 45 14.41 -17.13 -0.44
C ASP A 45 14.23 -16.80 1.05
N GLN A 46 14.92 -15.78 1.55
CA GLN A 46 14.84 -15.32 2.94
C GLN A 46 13.87 -14.16 3.15
N THR A 47 13.37 -13.54 2.09
CA THR A 47 12.42 -12.42 2.19
C THR A 47 11.00 -12.94 2.36
N ILE A 48 10.19 -12.25 3.15
CA ILE A 48 8.75 -12.52 3.31
C ILE A 48 7.97 -11.41 2.58
N PRO A 49 7.80 -11.48 1.24
CA PRO A 49 7.16 -10.41 0.50
C PRO A 49 5.64 -10.44 0.66
N VAL A 50 5.01 -9.28 0.52
CA VAL A 50 3.59 -9.22 0.14
C VAL A 50 3.48 -9.63 -1.32
N VAL A 51 2.77 -10.73 -1.59
CA VAL A 51 2.62 -11.26 -2.95
C VAL A 51 1.43 -10.60 -3.63
N TYR A 52 1.68 -9.86 -4.72
CA TYR A 52 0.67 -9.11 -5.48
C TYR A 52 -0.54 -9.98 -5.87
N GLY A 53 -0.28 -11.19 -6.39
CA GLY A 53 -1.35 -12.09 -6.87
C GLY A 53 -2.25 -12.67 -5.77
N GLU A 54 -1.86 -12.54 -4.51
CA GLU A 54 -2.62 -12.98 -3.34
C GLU A 54 -3.43 -11.83 -2.72
N ARG A 55 -3.28 -10.60 -3.24
CA ARG A 55 -4.01 -9.43 -2.78
C ARG A 55 -5.40 -9.36 -3.39
N THR A 56 -6.33 -8.72 -2.68
CA THR A 56 -7.66 -8.39 -3.19
C THR A 56 -7.55 -7.41 -4.38
N PRO A 57 -8.55 -7.36 -5.28
CA PRO A 57 -8.54 -6.42 -6.39
C PRO A 57 -8.31 -4.95 -5.96
N ALA A 58 -8.90 -4.52 -4.84
CA ALA A 58 -8.74 -3.16 -4.35
C ALA A 58 -7.31 -2.86 -3.81
N GLU A 59 -6.66 -3.85 -3.18
CA GLU A 59 -5.25 -3.72 -2.80
C GLU A 59 -4.33 -3.75 -4.03
N GLN A 60 -4.68 -4.54 -5.06
CA GLN A 60 -3.95 -4.56 -6.32
C GLN A 60 -4.01 -3.21 -7.03
N GLU A 61 -5.15 -2.50 -7.01
CA GLU A 61 -5.27 -1.14 -7.55
C GLU A 61 -4.27 -0.16 -6.89
N ILE A 62 -4.06 -0.26 -5.57
CA ILE A 62 -3.06 0.54 -4.86
C ILE A 62 -1.64 0.22 -5.36
N LEU A 63 -1.31 -1.06 -5.52
CA LEU A 63 -0.01 -1.51 -6.01
C LEU A 63 0.21 -1.17 -7.48
N ASP A 64 -0.83 -1.20 -8.30
CA ASP A 64 -0.80 -0.79 -9.70
C ASP A 64 -0.52 0.70 -9.88
N VAL A 65 -0.78 1.53 -8.87
CA VAL A 65 -0.32 2.92 -8.82
C VAL A 65 1.09 3.01 -8.22
N ALA A 66 1.32 2.38 -7.06
CA ALA A 66 2.55 2.54 -6.29
C ALA A 66 3.81 1.99 -7.00
N ILE A 67 3.68 0.93 -7.79
CA ILE A 67 4.78 0.30 -8.53
C ILE A 67 5.28 1.17 -9.70
N PRO A 68 4.43 1.58 -10.66
CA PRO A 68 4.88 2.38 -11.80
C PRO A 68 5.08 3.87 -11.48
N GLU A 69 4.30 4.46 -10.56
CA GLU A 69 4.38 5.89 -10.22
C GLU A 69 5.21 6.18 -8.94
N PRO A 70 6.20 5.34 -8.64
CA PRO A 70 6.83 5.03 -7.33
C PRO A 70 6.15 5.48 -6.03
N ARG A 71 4.84 5.74 -6.02
CA ARG A 71 4.13 6.36 -4.90
C ARG A 71 2.62 6.30 -5.08
N TYR A 72 1.95 5.67 -4.11
CA TYR A 72 0.54 5.85 -3.83
C TYR A 72 0.37 6.71 -2.57
N ARG A 73 -0.58 7.64 -2.60
CA ARG A 73 -0.94 8.49 -1.45
C ARG A 73 -2.44 8.50 -1.24
N THR A 74 -2.85 8.50 0.02
CA THR A 74 -4.26 8.63 0.42
C THR A 74 -4.39 9.44 1.71
N CYS A 75 -5.63 9.81 2.04
CA CYS A 75 -6.00 10.62 3.19
C CYS A 75 -6.91 9.85 4.13
N LYS A 76 -6.85 10.17 5.43
CA LYS A 76 -7.86 9.70 6.39
C LYS A 76 -9.27 10.26 6.04
N PRO A 77 -10.34 9.48 6.23
CA PRO A 77 -10.33 8.07 6.62
C PRO A 77 -9.78 7.19 5.49
N PHE A 78 -8.91 6.25 5.83
CA PHE A 78 -8.32 5.37 4.84
C PHE A 78 -9.34 4.36 4.33
N SER A 79 -9.19 3.95 3.09
CA SER A 79 -9.92 2.80 2.55
C SER A 79 -9.46 1.52 3.25
N GLU A 80 -10.38 0.57 3.45
CA GLU A 80 -10.08 -0.76 4.01
C GLU A 80 -8.92 -1.46 3.26
N ALA A 81 -8.86 -1.33 1.93
CA ALA A 81 -7.77 -1.87 1.12
C ALA A 81 -6.39 -1.29 1.49
N PHE A 82 -6.32 0.01 1.79
CA PHE A 82 -5.08 0.65 2.21
C PHE A 82 -4.65 0.15 3.59
N GLU A 83 -5.58 0.06 4.53
CA GLU A 83 -5.31 -0.41 5.90
C GLU A 83 -4.90 -1.88 5.93
N SER A 84 -5.55 -2.72 5.13
CA SER A 84 -5.21 -4.15 5.00
C SER A 84 -3.82 -4.36 4.38
N LEU A 85 -3.52 -3.63 3.30
CA LEU A 85 -2.23 -3.70 2.63
C LEU A 85 -1.09 -3.17 3.53
N SER A 86 -1.29 -2.01 4.17
CA SER A 86 -0.29 -1.45 5.07
C SER A 86 -0.07 -2.34 6.29
N GLY A 87 -1.13 -2.92 6.86
CA GLY A 87 -1.03 -3.92 7.92
C GLY A 87 -0.20 -5.13 7.50
N SER A 88 -0.42 -5.65 6.29
CA SER A 88 0.37 -6.77 5.74
C SER A 88 1.85 -6.40 5.57
N LEU A 89 2.15 -5.20 5.06
CA LEU A 89 3.53 -4.72 4.92
C LEU A 89 4.24 -4.60 6.27
N VAL A 90 3.56 -4.05 7.28
CA VAL A 90 4.11 -3.87 8.64
C VAL A 90 4.29 -5.21 9.36
N ASN A 91 3.34 -6.14 9.20
CA ASN A 91 3.43 -7.47 9.81
C ASN A 91 4.59 -8.27 9.23
N ASN A 92 4.67 -8.37 7.89
CA ASN A 92 5.78 -9.06 7.23
C ASN A 92 7.13 -8.43 7.60
N TYR A 93 7.21 -7.09 7.65
CA TYR A 93 8.41 -6.40 8.12
C TYR A 93 8.78 -6.79 9.56
N SER A 94 7.80 -6.82 10.46
CA SER A 94 8.03 -7.15 11.86
C SER A 94 8.51 -8.59 12.01
N GLU A 95 7.82 -9.55 11.40
CA GLU A 95 8.21 -10.97 11.37
C GLU A 95 9.62 -11.16 10.82
N GLN A 96 9.96 -10.44 9.74
CA GLN A 96 11.26 -10.55 9.10
C GLN A 96 12.37 -9.90 9.95
N THR A 97 12.06 -8.93 10.81
CA THR A 97 13.02 -8.16 11.62
C THR A 97 13.14 -8.60 13.08
N GLU A 98 12.37 -9.60 13.53
CA GLU A 98 12.48 -10.19 14.88
C GLU A 98 13.86 -10.84 15.16
N GLY A 99 14.68 -11.08 14.13
CA GLY A 99 16.05 -11.60 14.25
C GLY A 99 17.16 -10.64 13.79
N ARG A 100 18.43 -11.09 13.88
CA ARG A 100 19.57 -10.42 13.21
C ARG A 100 19.56 -10.74 11.71
N VAL A 101 18.59 -10.19 10.98
CA VAL A 101 18.58 -10.23 9.51
C VAL A 101 19.59 -9.24 8.92
N PRO A 102 20.27 -9.61 7.81
CA PRO A 102 21.03 -8.68 6.98
C PRO A 102 20.20 -7.47 6.60
N GLU A 103 20.84 -6.30 6.51
CA GLU A 103 20.17 -5.02 6.22
C GLU A 103 19.25 -5.03 4.99
N PRO A 104 19.60 -5.66 3.84
CA PRO A 104 18.71 -5.74 2.69
C PRO A 104 17.40 -6.48 2.98
N LEU A 105 17.43 -7.44 3.90
CA LEU A 105 16.29 -8.24 4.32
C LEU A 105 15.51 -7.58 5.46
N ARG A 106 15.87 -6.39 5.90
CA ARG A 106 15.08 -5.70 6.93
C ARG A 106 13.89 -4.97 6.34
N TRP A 107 13.85 -4.74 5.03
CA TRP A 107 12.86 -3.88 4.42
C TRP A 107 11.61 -4.67 4.00
N PRO A 108 10.41 -4.05 4.00
CA PRO A 108 9.24 -4.71 3.46
C PRO A 108 9.33 -4.77 1.94
N TYR A 109 8.88 -5.88 1.35
CA TYR A 109 8.91 -6.09 -0.11
C TYR A 109 7.54 -6.44 -0.65
N VAL A 110 7.27 -6.02 -1.89
CA VAL A 110 6.18 -6.52 -2.72
C VAL A 110 6.76 -7.37 -3.84
N LYS A 111 6.13 -8.52 -4.13
CA LYS A 111 6.48 -9.38 -5.26
C LYS A 111 5.39 -9.33 -6.32
N ARG A 112 5.74 -8.96 -7.56
CA ARG A 112 4.86 -9.05 -8.74
C ARG A 112 5.54 -9.91 -9.80
N GLY A 113 4.99 -11.11 -10.02
CA GLY A 113 5.66 -12.13 -10.85
C GLY A 113 7.03 -12.50 -10.25
N ASN A 114 8.09 -12.33 -11.03
CA ASN A 114 9.48 -12.59 -10.59
C ASN A 114 10.22 -11.34 -10.09
N GLN A 115 9.55 -10.18 -10.08
CA GLN A 115 10.16 -8.90 -9.69
C GLN A 115 9.82 -8.55 -8.25
N TYR A 116 10.80 -7.99 -7.54
CA TYR A 116 10.68 -7.54 -6.17
C TYR A 116 10.78 -6.03 -6.13
N TYR A 117 9.95 -5.43 -5.28
CA TYR A 117 9.93 -3.99 -5.07
C TYR A 117 10.15 -3.76 -3.59
N GLN A 118 11.23 -3.06 -3.25
CA GLN A 118 11.41 -2.55 -1.91
C GLN A 118 10.30 -1.53 -1.66
N THR A 119 9.65 -1.65 -0.52
CA THR A 119 8.55 -0.78 -0.15
C THR A 119 8.91 0.11 1.02
N PHE A 120 8.30 1.28 1.01
CA PHE A 120 8.33 2.23 2.10
C PHE A 120 6.89 2.60 2.44
N TYR A 121 6.55 2.49 3.72
CA TYR A 121 5.26 2.88 4.26
C TYR A 121 5.45 4.07 5.20
N ARG A 122 4.54 5.05 5.07
CA ARG A 122 4.44 6.18 5.99
C ARG A 122 3.00 6.47 6.35
N GLU A 123 2.77 6.72 7.63
CA GLU A 123 1.52 7.28 8.15
C GLU A 123 1.83 8.21 9.31
N GLY A 124 1.64 9.52 9.13
CA GLY A 124 2.01 10.50 10.15
C GLY A 124 3.49 10.39 10.53
N ASP A 125 3.74 9.97 11.76
CA ASP A 125 5.08 9.75 12.35
C ASP A 125 5.58 8.30 12.22
N ILE A 126 4.73 7.36 11.79
CA ILE A 126 5.12 5.97 11.54
C ILE A 126 5.86 5.89 10.21
N LEU A 127 7.04 5.25 10.23
CA LEU A 127 7.91 5.05 9.07
C LEU A 127 8.40 3.60 9.07
N VAL A 128 8.17 2.88 7.98
CA VAL A 128 8.65 1.50 7.79
C VAL A 128 9.31 1.38 6.42
N GLY A 129 10.53 0.84 6.38
CA GLY A 129 11.33 0.71 5.16
C GLY A 129 12.58 1.59 5.15
N ASN A 130 13.33 1.52 4.05
CA ASN A 130 14.57 2.28 3.87
C ASN A 130 14.24 3.70 3.39
N VAL A 131 14.70 4.73 4.12
CA VAL A 131 14.35 6.15 3.92
C VAL A 131 15.48 6.91 3.25
#